data_AF-A0A816P5J4-F1
#
_entry.id   AF-A0A816P5J4-F1
#
_cell.length_a   1.000
_cell.length_b   1.000
_cell.length_c   1.000
_cell.angle_alpha   90.00
_cell.angle_beta   90.00
_cell.angle_gamma   90.00
#
_symmetry.space_group_name_H-M   'P 1'
#
loop_
_entity.id
_entity.type
_entity.pdbx_description
1 polymer ?
#
loop_
_entity_poly.entity_id
_entity_poly.type
_entity_poly.pdbx_seq_one_letter_code
_entity_poly.pdbx_strand_id
1 'polypeptide(L)'
;MSFTPLLPFDSFTDREWVEHTNTIEKIIEFCQNIGLIPISPTNPCAKQRNNWYVGAYARSRDGTFFSKSKLELHQVVDLLFYWSQCNDSHEHLRRHCKFASESTIVDWKNFMRDICATYLLLHPPTIGGVGHIVEIDESSWTKRKYNVGRVVNN
;
A
#
# COMPACT_ATOMS: atom_id res chain seq x y z
N MET A 1 -16.78 2.08 -18.61
CA MET A 1 -15.70 3.07 -18.48
C MET A 1 -14.68 2.45 -17.53
N SER A 2 -13.48 2.24 -18.03
CA SER A 2 -12.41 1.49 -17.35
C SER A 2 -12.06 2.13 -16.02
N PHE A 3 -12.05 1.31 -14.96
CA PHE A 3 -11.28 1.58 -13.75
C PHE A 3 -9.91 2.12 -14.20
N THR A 4 -9.53 3.31 -13.74
CA THR A 4 -8.14 3.78 -13.79
C THR A 4 -7.23 2.63 -13.37
N PRO A 5 -6.05 2.45 -14.00
CA PRO A 5 -5.28 1.24 -13.83
C PRO A 5 -5.04 1.07 -12.34
N LEU A 6 -5.66 0.05 -11.77
CA LEU A 6 -5.22 -0.51 -10.50
C LEU A 6 -3.71 -0.65 -10.69
N LEU A 7 -2.94 -0.15 -9.73
CA LEU A 7 -1.49 -0.32 -9.73
C LEU A 7 -1.21 -1.77 -10.18
N PRO A 8 -0.21 -2.02 -11.04
CA PRO A 8 -0.07 -3.28 -11.78
C PRO A 8 0.13 -4.52 -10.89
N PHE A 9 0.03 -4.38 -9.57
CA PHE A 9 -0.02 -5.41 -8.56
C PHE A 9 -0.94 -6.59 -8.92
N ASP A 10 -2.10 -6.35 -9.54
CA ASP A 10 -3.05 -7.43 -9.91
C ASP A 10 -2.48 -8.40 -10.96
N SER A 11 -1.41 -8.00 -11.66
CA SER A 11 -0.75 -8.84 -12.67
C SER A 11 0.34 -9.75 -12.12
N PHE A 12 0.72 -9.61 -10.85
CA PHE A 12 1.79 -10.38 -10.23
C PHE A 12 1.25 -11.45 -9.28
N THR A 13 1.78 -12.67 -9.40
CA THR A 13 1.67 -13.65 -8.31
C THR A 13 2.61 -13.29 -7.15
N ASP A 14 2.35 -13.84 -5.96
CA ASP A 14 3.20 -13.65 -4.78
C ASP A 14 4.68 -13.98 -5.05
N ARG A 15 4.93 -15.08 -5.77
CA ARG A 15 6.30 -15.51 -6.11
C ARG A 15 6.99 -14.52 -7.05
N GLU A 16 6.31 -14.07 -8.10
CA GLU A 16 6.84 -13.11 -9.06
C GLU A 16 7.08 -11.75 -8.39
N TRP A 17 6.21 -11.37 -7.46
CA TRP A 17 6.34 -10.15 -6.67
C TRP A 17 7.60 -10.16 -5.82
N VAL A 18 7.81 -11.23 -5.04
CA VAL A 18 9.02 -11.37 -4.21
C VAL A 18 10.30 -11.33 -5.05
N GLU A 19 10.29 -11.89 -6.27
CA GLU A 19 11.42 -11.82 -7.20
C GLU A 19 11.64 -10.40 -7.78
N HIS A 20 10.56 -9.61 -7.94
CA HIS A 20 10.61 -8.22 -8.36
C HIS A 20 11.01 -7.25 -7.24
N THR A 21 10.70 -7.56 -5.97
CA THR A 21 11.04 -6.69 -4.83
C THR A 21 12.30 -7.13 -4.07
N ASN A 22 13.08 -8.07 -4.62
CA ASN A 22 14.25 -8.62 -3.92
C ASN A 22 15.45 -7.67 -3.81
N THR A 23 15.53 -6.62 -4.63
CA THR A 23 16.59 -5.61 -4.55
C THR A 23 16.00 -4.20 -4.49
N ILE A 24 16.70 -3.29 -3.83
CA ILE A 24 16.24 -1.92 -3.66
C ILE A 24 16.14 -1.18 -5.00
N GLU A 25 17.03 -1.50 -5.95
CA GLU A 25 17.04 -0.93 -7.29
C GLU A 25 15.76 -1.25 -8.05
N LYS A 26 15.31 -2.51 -8.02
CA LYS A 26 14.08 -2.93 -8.70
C LYS A 26 12.84 -2.30 -8.07
N ILE A 27 12.81 -2.16 -6.73
CA ILE A 27 11.69 -1.51 -6.05
C ILE A 27 11.63 -0.02 -6.43
N ILE A 28 12.79 0.66 -6.49
CA ILE A 28 12.84 2.07 -6.91
C ILE A 28 12.37 2.19 -8.36
N GLU A 29 12.88 1.35 -9.26
CA GLU A 29 12.48 1.34 -10.67
C GLU A 29 10.97 1.10 -10.82
N PHE A 30 10.43 0.11 -10.11
CA PHE A 30 9.00 -0.15 -10.06
C PHE A 30 8.23 1.09 -9.61
N CYS A 31 8.58 1.67 -8.46
CA CYS A 31 7.93 2.86 -7.91
C CYS A 31 8.00 4.07 -8.86
N GLN A 32 9.10 4.24 -9.60
CA GLN A 32 9.25 5.28 -10.61
C GLN A 32 8.32 5.03 -11.81
N ASN A 33 8.26 3.79 -12.29
CA ASN A 33 7.42 3.40 -13.42
C ASN A 33 5.93 3.61 -13.15
N ILE A 34 5.49 3.36 -11.91
CA ILE A 34 4.10 3.60 -11.49
C ILE A 34 3.84 5.03 -10.98
N GLY A 35 4.88 5.88 -10.96
CA GLY A 35 4.77 7.28 -10.57
C GLY A 35 4.61 7.55 -9.07
N LEU A 36 4.91 6.58 -8.19
CA LEU A 36 4.89 6.80 -6.73
C LEU A 36 6.06 7.66 -6.24
N ILE A 37 7.18 7.68 -6.97
CA ILE A 37 8.35 8.51 -6.69
C ILE A 37 8.85 9.16 -7.98
N PRO A 38 9.46 10.36 -7.90
CA PRO A 38 10.01 11.02 -9.07
C PRO A 38 11.19 10.23 -9.65
N ILE A 39 11.31 10.27 -10.98
CA ILE A 39 12.52 9.82 -11.67
C ILE A 39 13.63 10.80 -11.30
N SER A 40 14.56 10.36 -10.45
CA SER A 40 15.75 11.15 -10.16
C SER A 40 16.53 11.34 -11.47
N PRO A 41 16.93 12.56 -11.85
CA PRO A 41 17.82 12.72 -12.98
C PRO A 41 19.10 11.95 -12.66
N THR A 42 19.33 10.84 -13.35
CA THR A 42 20.58 10.09 -13.28
C THR A 42 21.68 11.07 -13.65
N ASN A 43 22.46 11.54 -12.68
CA ASN A 43 23.63 12.34 -13.00
C ASN A 43 24.66 11.38 -13.62
N PRO A 44 24.96 11.46 -14.93
CA PRO A 44 25.82 10.47 -15.61
C PRO A 44 27.26 10.49 -15.09
N CYS A 45 27.62 11.50 -14.29
CA CYS A 45 28.99 11.78 -13.88
C CYS A 45 29.43 11.12 -12.56
N ALA A 46 28.54 10.43 -11.83
CA ALA A 46 28.87 9.81 -10.54
C ALA A 46 29.05 8.29 -10.67
N LYS A 47 30.25 7.87 -11.08
CA LYS A 47 30.64 6.44 -11.09
C LYS A 47 30.59 5.84 -9.67
N GLN A 48 29.82 4.76 -9.54
CA GLN A 48 29.98 3.64 -8.61
C GLN A 48 30.47 3.96 -7.18
N ARG A 49 29.52 4.30 -6.30
CA ARG A 49 29.54 3.82 -4.91
C ARG A 49 28.14 3.35 -4.56
N ASN A 50 28.01 2.12 -4.10
CA ASN A 50 26.75 1.37 -3.88
C ASN A 50 25.78 2.00 -2.84
N ASN A 51 26.04 3.24 -2.40
CA ASN A 51 25.31 3.93 -1.33
C ASN A 51 24.66 5.24 -1.80
N TRP A 52 24.93 5.72 -3.03
CA TRP A 52 24.33 6.96 -3.52
C TRP A 52 22.85 6.82 -3.88
N TYR A 53 22.42 5.66 -4.38
CA TYR A 53 21.01 5.41 -4.68
C TYR A 53 20.15 5.52 -3.43
N VAL A 54 20.60 4.93 -2.32
CA VAL A 54 19.92 5.00 -1.02
C VAL A 54 19.88 6.44 -0.48
N GLY A 55 20.99 7.18 -0.56
CA GLY A 55 21.08 8.56 -0.07
C GLY A 55 20.37 9.61 -0.93
N ALA A 56 20.24 9.39 -2.24
CA ALA A 56 19.41 10.20 -3.12
C ALA A 56 17.93 9.87 -2.92
N TYR A 57 17.60 8.58 -2.82
CA TYR A 57 16.25 8.11 -2.55
C TYR A 57 15.70 8.61 -1.21
N ALA A 58 16.48 8.53 -0.13
CA ALA A 58 16.08 9.02 1.19
C ALA A 58 15.71 10.51 1.19
N ARG A 59 16.37 11.33 0.35
CA ARG A 59 16.04 12.75 0.12
C ARG A 59 14.84 12.96 -0.81
N SER A 60 14.50 11.97 -1.63
CA SER A 60 13.46 12.05 -2.67
C SER A 60 12.08 11.58 -2.19
N ARG A 61 11.92 11.21 -0.91
CA ARG A 61 10.62 10.82 -0.33
C ARG A 61 9.74 12.02 0.03
N ASP A 62 10.33 13.20 0.20
CA ASP A 62 9.58 14.40 0.57
C ASP A 62 8.61 14.82 -0.54
N GLY A 63 7.36 15.09 -0.16
CA GLY A 63 6.29 15.40 -1.10
C GLY A 63 5.75 14.18 -1.89
N THR A 64 6.19 12.97 -1.56
CA THR A 64 5.69 11.72 -2.17
C THR A 64 4.82 10.92 -1.21
N PHE A 65 4.21 9.84 -1.72
CA PHE A 65 3.48 8.84 -0.92
C PHE A 65 4.29 8.32 0.28
N PHE A 66 5.61 8.27 0.15
CA PHE A 66 6.52 7.72 1.16
C PHE A 66 7.04 8.76 2.16
N SER A 67 6.58 10.01 2.10
CA SER A 67 7.06 11.11 2.94
C SER A 67 6.82 10.84 4.43
N LYS A 68 7.75 11.30 5.28
CA LYS A 68 7.70 11.19 6.76
C LYS A 68 7.63 9.76 7.34
N SER A 69 7.59 8.73 6.50
CA SER A 69 7.62 7.34 6.92
C SER A 69 9.01 6.94 7.40
N LYS A 70 9.05 6.25 8.54
CA LYS A 70 10.25 5.61 9.08
C LYS A 70 10.45 4.17 8.57
N LEU A 71 9.52 3.68 7.75
CA LEU A 71 9.61 2.35 7.18
C LEU A 71 10.52 2.34 5.95
N GLU A 72 11.21 1.22 5.79
CA GLU A 72 11.95 0.92 4.58
C GLU A 72 10.99 0.84 3.39
N LEU A 73 11.49 1.20 2.20
CA LEU A 73 10.67 1.27 0.99
C LEU A 73 9.96 -0.06 0.69
N HIS A 74 10.71 -1.17 0.76
CA HIS A 74 10.17 -2.51 0.51
C HIS A 74 8.98 -2.82 1.42
N GLN A 75 9.02 -2.44 2.69
CA GLN A 75 7.95 -2.74 3.65
C GLN A 75 6.63 -2.08 3.26
N VAL A 76 6.70 -0.83 2.79
CA VAL A 76 5.51 -0.09 2.37
C VAL A 76 4.98 -0.62 1.03
N VAL A 77 5.89 -0.95 0.11
CA VAL A 77 5.53 -1.46 -1.23
C VAL A 77 4.95 -2.88 -1.17
N ASP A 78 5.53 -3.77 -0.35
CA ASP A 78 4.97 -5.09 -0.08
C ASP A 78 3.61 -4.98 0.62
N LEU A 79 3.47 -4.06 1.57
CA LEU A 79 2.18 -3.81 2.21
C LEU A 79 1.12 -3.37 1.21
N LEU A 80 1.43 -2.44 0.31
CA LEU A 80 0.52 -2.02 -0.76
C LEU A 80 0.11 -3.20 -1.65
N PHE A 81 1.07 -4.03 -2.05
CA PHE A 81 0.83 -5.21 -2.86
C PHE A 81 -0.12 -6.20 -2.17
N TYR A 82 0.23 -6.67 -0.96
CA TYR A 82 -0.61 -7.62 -0.23
C TYR A 82 -1.97 -7.05 0.15
N TRP A 83 -2.04 -5.75 0.42
CA TRP A 83 -3.30 -5.05 0.66
C TRP A 83 -4.21 -5.02 -0.57
N SER A 84 -3.66 -4.73 -1.75
CA SER A 84 -4.42 -4.76 -3.01
C SER A 84 -4.94 -6.16 -3.34
N GLN A 85 -4.16 -7.20 -3.01
CA GLN A 85 -4.51 -8.60 -3.23
C GLN A 85 -5.46 -9.19 -2.16
N CYS A 86 -5.95 -8.37 -1.22
CA CYS A 86 -6.75 -8.81 -0.07
C CYS A 86 -6.06 -9.89 0.80
N ASN A 87 -4.73 -9.99 0.76
CA ASN A 87 -3.92 -10.93 1.54
C ASN A 87 -3.22 -10.21 2.70
N ASP A 88 -3.97 -9.42 3.45
CA ASP A 88 -3.47 -8.37 4.33
C ASP A 88 -3.69 -8.67 5.83
N SER A 89 -3.76 -9.96 6.18
CA SER A 89 -3.84 -10.38 7.58
C SER A 89 -2.60 -9.92 8.35
N HIS A 90 -2.76 -9.55 9.62
CA HIS A 90 -1.65 -9.04 10.44
C HIS A 90 -0.50 -10.05 10.49
N GLU A 91 -0.83 -11.33 10.62
CA GLU A 91 0.15 -12.41 10.68
C GLU A 91 0.92 -12.54 9.36
N HIS A 92 0.23 -12.47 8.21
CA HIS A 92 0.85 -12.52 6.90
C HIS A 92 1.79 -11.32 6.68
N LEU A 93 1.32 -10.11 6.98
CA LEU A 93 2.10 -8.88 6.82
C LEU A 93 3.31 -8.82 7.77
N ARG A 94 3.21 -9.33 9.00
CA ARG A 94 4.35 -9.43 9.91
C ARG A 94 5.44 -10.35 9.39
N ARG A 95 5.05 -11.50 8.82
CA ARG A 95 6.00 -12.47 8.24
C ARG A 95 6.71 -11.91 7.02
N HIS A 96 5.97 -11.30 6.09
CA HIS A 96 6.51 -10.90 4.78
C HIS A 96 7.13 -9.50 4.80
N CYS A 97 6.46 -8.52 5.41
CA CYS A 97 6.91 -7.12 5.42
C CYS A 97 7.78 -6.75 6.64
N LYS A 98 8.03 -7.71 7.55
CA LYS A 98 8.90 -7.55 8.74
C LYS A 98 8.54 -6.35 9.62
N PHE A 99 7.24 -6.09 9.82
CA PHE A 99 6.80 -5.00 10.69
C PHE A 99 7.12 -5.26 12.17
N ALA A 100 7.63 -4.23 12.84
CA ALA A 100 8.00 -4.30 14.26
C ALA A 100 6.76 -4.34 15.18
N SER A 101 5.69 -3.63 14.84
CA SER A 101 4.48 -3.49 15.66
C SER A 101 3.20 -3.67 14.85
N GLU A 102 2.16 -4.23 15.48
CA GLU A 102 0.81 -4.31 14.90
C GLU A 102 0.18 -2.93 14.75
N SER A 103 0.49 -2.01 15.67
CA SER A 103 -0.01 -0.63 15.58
C SER A 103 0.43 0.01 14.26
N THR A 104 1.66 -0.24 13.83
CA THR A 104 2.18 0.25 12.54
C THR A 104 1.39 -0.30 11.36
N ILE A 105 1.03 -1.60 11.38
CA ILE A 105 0.20 -2.19 10.32
C ILE A 105 -1.16 -1.50 10.27
N VAL A 106 -1.80 -1.31 11.42
CA VAL A 106 -3.10 -0.65 11.51
C VAL A 106 -3.03 0.79 10.99
N ASP A 107 -2.02 1.55 11.41
CA ASP A 107 -1.82 2.95 10.99
C ASP A 107 -1.66 3.06 9.48
N TRP A 108 -0.84 2.19 8.87
CA TRP A 108 -0.64 2.20 7.42
C TRP A 108 -1.89 1.74 6.65
N LYS A 109 -2.61 0.74 7.16
CA LYS A 109 -3.88 0.31 6.55
C LYS A 109 -4.94 1.42 6.62
N ASN A 110 -4.97 2.20 7.71
CA ASN A 110 -5.82 3.39 7.82
C ASN A 110 -5.40 4.45 6.80
N PHE A 111 -4.11 4.76 6.71
CA PHE A 111 -3.60 5.72 5.73
C PHE A 111 -3.98 5.37 4.29
N MET A 112 -3.85 4.11 3.89
CA MET A 112 -4.26 3.65 2.56
C MET A 112 -5.78 3.78 2.35
N ARG A 113 -6.59 3.43 3.35
CA ARG A 113 -8.05 3.62 3.31
C ARG A 113 -8.43 5.09 3.17
N ASP A 114 -7.77 5.99 3.88
CA ASP A 114 -8.06 7.42 3.82
C ASP A 114 -7.80 7.99 2.42
N ILE A 115 -6.74 7.53 1.77
CA ILE A 115 -6.44 7.87 0.37
C ILE A 115 -7.55 7.37 -0.56
N CYS A 116 -7.94 6.10 -0.45
CA CYS A 116 -9.03 5.53 -1.25
C CYS A 116 -10.37 6.25 -1.00
N ALA A 117 -10.70 6.54 0.26
CA ALA A 117 -11.91 7.28 0.63
C ALA A 117 -11.91 8.69 0.04
N THR A 118 -10.78 9.39 0.13
CA THR A 118 -10.62 10.72 -0.47
C THR A 118 -10.82 10.67 -1.98
N TYR A 119 -10.23 9.67 -2.66
CA TYR A 119 -10.42 9.48 -4.09
C TYR A 119 -11.90 9.24 -4.46
N LEU A 120 -12.59 8.36 -3.74
CA LEU A 120 -14.00 8.06 -3.98
C LEU A 120 -14.92 9.26 -3.70
N LEU A 121 -14.56 10.12 -2.73
CA LEU A 121 -15.28 11.37 -2.47
C LEU A 121 -15.08 12.40 -3.59
N LEU A 122 -13.87 12.50 -4.15
CA LEU A 122 -13.55 13.41 -5.26
C LEU A 122 -14.07 12.89 -6.61
N HIS A 123 -14.19 11.57 -6.75
CA HIS A 123 -14.67 10.88 -7.94
C HIS A 123 -15.82 9.94 -7.58
N PRO A 124 -17.00 10.47 -7.19
CA PRO A 124 -18.13 9.63 -6.79
C PRO A 124 -18.50 8.67 -7.93
N PRO A 125 -18.41 7.35 -7.72
CA PRO A 125 -18.86 6.41 -8.72
C PRO A 125 -20.37 6.55 -8.90
N THR A 126 -20.85 6.46 -10.13
CA THR A 126 -22.29 6.36 -10.37
C THR A 126 -22.74 4.96 -9.95
N ILE A 127 -23.53 4.89 -8.88
CA ILE A 127 -24.13 3.64 -8.40
C ILE A 127 -25.56 3.57 -8.97
N GLY A 128 -25.80 2.66 -9.91
CA GLY A 128 -27.10 2.49 -10.57
C GLY A 128 -27.25 3.24 -11.90
N GLY A 129 -28.50 3.34 -12.38
CA GLY A 129 -28.85 3.94 -13.65
C GLY A 129 -30.30 3.62 -14.05
N VAL A 130 -30.78 4.18 -15.17
CA VAL A 130 -32.13 3.88 -15.69
C VAL A 130 -32.26 2.36 -15.88
N GLY A 131 -33.33 1.77 -15.35
CA GLY A 131 -33.59 0.33 -15.41
C GLY A 131 -32.78 -0.54 -14.44
N HIS A 132 -31.97 0.05 -13.55
CA HIS A 132 -31.23 -0.68 -12.53
C HIS A 132 -31.85 -0.44 -11.15
N ILE A 133 -32.18 -1.52 -10.43
CA ILE A 133 -32.58 -1.47 -9.04
C ILE A 133 -31.31 -1.61 -8.20
N VAL A 134 -31.00 -0.60 -7.39
CA VAL A 134 -29.87 -0.62 -6.47
C VAL A 134 -30.38 -1.05 -5.10
N GLU A 135 -29.83 -2.14 -4.58
CA GLU A 135 -30.04 -2.55 -3.19
C GLU A 135 -28.96 -1.92 -2.32
N ILE A 136 -29.37 -1.26 -1.24
CA ILE A 136 -28.47 -0.70 -0.24
C ILE A 136 -28.61 -1.60 0.98
N ASP A 137 -27.63 -2.47 1.19
CA ASP A 137 -27.58 -3.31 2.38
C ASP A 137 -26.97 -2.52 3.56
N GLU A 138 -27.61 -2.59 4.72
CA GLU A 138 -27.08 -2.01 5.94
C GLU A 138 -26.12 -2.99 6.60
N SER A 139 -24.83 -2.68 6.56
CA SER A 139 -23.84 -3.42 7.35
C SER A 139 -24.04 -3.15 8.84
N SER A 140 -24.60 -4.11 9.57
CA SER A 140 -24.80 -4.02 11.01
C SER A 140 -23.48 -4.11 11.78
N TRP A 141 -22.89 -2.95 12.13
CA TRP A 141 -21.76 -2.86 13.06
C TRP A 141 -22.22 -2.94 14.51
N THR A 142 -22.74 -4.09 14.92
CA THR A 142 -23.10 -4.33 16.33
C THR A 142 -21.92 -4.91 17.12
N LYS A 143 -21.87 -4.62 18.42
CA LYS A 143 -20.97 -5.34 19.35
C LYS A 143 -21.21 -6.84 19.21
N ARG A 144 -20.14 -7.64 19.21
CA ARG A 144 -20.25 -9.11 19.13
C ARG A 144 -21.21 -9.62 20.20
N LYS A 145 -22.15 -10.48 19.79
CA LYS A 145 -23.13 -11.09 20.68
C LYS A 145 -22.42 -11.80 21.84
N TYR A 146 -22.93 -11.61 23.06
CA TYR A 146 -22.44 -12.25 24.30
C TYR A 146 -21.04 -11.88 24.81
N ASN A 147 -20.48 -10.72 24.46
CA ASN A 147 -19.13 -10.29 24.91
C ASN A 147 -18.02 -11.32 24.61
N VAL A 148 -18.22 -12.19 23.61
CA VAL A 148 -17.26 -13.25 23.28
C VAL A 148 -15.91 -12.62 22.91
N GLY A 149 -14.85 -13.03 23.61
CA GLY A 149 -13.50 -12.48 23.45
C GLY A 149 -13.17 -11.29 24.38
N ARG A 150 -14.06 -10.89 25.28
CA ARG A 150 -13.74 -9.92 26.34
C ARG A 150 -12.79 -10.57 27.35
N VAL A 151 -11.51 -10.27 27.26
CA VAL A 151 -10.55 -10.59 28.32
C VAL A 151 -10.81 -9.64 29.49
N VAL A 152 -11.31 -10.19 30.60
CA VAL A 152 -11.49 -9.45 31.84
C VAL A 152 -10.22 -9.65 32.64
N ASN A 153 -9.37 -8.62 32.73
CA ASN A 153 -8.24 -8.64 33.64
C ASN A 153 -8.78 -8.53 35.07
N ASN A 154 -8.41 -9.49 35.92
CA ASN A 154 -8.71 -9.51 37.35
C ASN A 154 -7.57 -8.88 38.14
#